data_AF-A0A2D4GZX6-F1
#
_entry.id   AF-A0A2D4GZX6-F1
#
_cell.length_a   1.000
_cell.length_b   1.000
_cell.length_c   1.000
_cell.angle_alpha   90.00
_cell.angle_beta   90.00
_cell.angle_gamma   90.00
#
_symmetry.space_group_name_H-M   'P 1'
#
loop_
_entity.id
_entity.type
_entity.pdbx_description
1 polymer ?
#
loop_
_entity_poly.entity_id
_entity_poly.type
_entity_poly.pdbx_seq_one_letter_code
_entity_poly.pdbx_strand_id
1 'polypeptide(L)'
;AVIRKAAVMGQPTEGALLALAMKMDLDDINDTYVRTKEIPFSSEQKWMAVKCALKNQDQEDIYFMKGAFKEVMQHCTMFNNGGIALPLTPQQKASYAQEEKCMGSLGLRVLALASGPELGRLTFLGLVGIIDPPREGVREAIEVLNGSGVAVKMITGDAFETALAIGKNIGICNGKINAMSGEELENIDDSTLSSRIKNVTVA
;
A
#
# COMPACT_ATOMS: atom_id res chain seq x y z
N ALA A 1 4.33 -8.81 -12.63
CA ALA A 1 3.02 -9.15 -13.22
C ALA A 1 3.06 -8.86 -14.71
N VAL A 2 2.18 -9.49 -15.49
CA VAL A 2 2.05 -9.24 -16.94
C VAL A 2 0.56 -9.21 -17.28
N ILE A 3 0.11 -8.28 -18.10
CA ILE A 3 -1.26 -8.27 -18.62
C ILE A 3 -1.25 -9.00 -19.97
N ARG A 4 -1.98 -10.12 -20.09
CA ARG A 4 -2.16 -10.87 -21.34
C ARG A 4 -3.64 -11.04 -21.63
N LYS A 5 -4.09 -10.68 -22.83
CA LYS A 5 -5.50 -10.81 -23.26
C LYS A 5 -6.50 -10.25 -22.24
N ALA A 6 -6.22 -9.05 -21.71
CA ALA A 6 -7.00 -8.38 -20.66
C ALA A 6 -7.06 -9.09 -19.29
N ALA A 7 -6.31 -10.18 -19.07
CA ALA A 7 -6.14 -10.82 -17.77
C ALA A 7 -4.79 -10.44 -17.14
N VAL A 8 -4.82 -10.03 -15.87
CA VAL A 8 -3.62 -9.77 -15.07
C VAL A 8 -3.07 -11.11 -14.58
N MET A 9 -1.85 -11.44 -14.98
CA MET A 9 -1.06 -12.53 -14.42
C MET A 9 -0.13 -11.98 -13.34
N GLY A 10 -0.45 -12.24 -12.08
CA GLY A 10 0.30 -11.78 -10.92
C GLY A 10 -0.61 -11.23 -9.82
N GLN A 11 -0.02 -10.53 -8.87
CA GLN A 11 -0.73 -9.90 -7.78
C GLN A 11 -1.63 -8.74 -8.31
N PRO A 12 -2.86 -8.56 -7.79
CA PRO A 12 -3.80 -7.55 -8.28
C PRO A 12 -3.25 -6.11 -8.26
N THR A 13 -2.48 -5.79 -7.22
CA THR A 13 -1.83 -4.48 -7.04
C THR A 13 -0.90 -4.12 -8.20
N GLU A 14 -0.08 -5.07 -8.64
CA GLU A 14 0.83 -4.94 -9.76
C GLU A 14 0.05 -4.81 -11.07
N GLY A 15 -1.05 -5.53 -11.20
CA GLY A 15 -1.98 -5.38 -12.33
C GLY A 15 -2.56 -3.99 -12.43
N ALA A 16 -3.02 -3.43 -11.31
CA ALA A 16 -3.57 -2.07 -11.26
C ALA A 16 -2.52 -1.02 -11.65
N LEU A 17 -1.28 -1.15 -11.17
CA LEU A 17 -0.18 -0.26 -11.55
C LEU A 17 0.20 -0.38 -13.04
N LEU A 18 0.21 -1.60 -13.58
CA LEU A 18 0.45 -1.80 -15.02
C LEU A 18 -0.68 -1.20 -15.86
N ALA A 19 -1.94 -1.38 -15.45
CA ALA A 19 -3.08 -0.79 -16.14
C ALA A 19 -3.04 0.75 -16.09
N LEU A 20 -2.58 1.34 -14.98
CA LEU A 20 -2.32 2.78 -14.89
C LEU A 20 -1.23 3.21 -15.87
N ALA A 21 -0.10 2.50 -15.90
CA ALA A 21 0.99 2.81 -16.83
C ALA A 21 0.54 2.76 -18.30
N MET A 22 -0.25 1.74 -18.69
CA MET A 22 -0.83 1.65 -20.03
C MET A 22 -1.76 2.82 -20.36
N LYS A 23 -2.58 3.27 -19.40
CA LYS A 23 -3.45 4.46 -19.59
C LYS A 23 -2.69 5.77 -19.71
N MET A 24 -1.43 5.78 -19.30
CA MET A 24 -0.52 6.92 -19.39
C MET A 24 0.47 6.78 -20.56
N ASP A 25 0.30 5.77 -21.42
CA ASP A 25 1.20 5.46 -22.53
C ASP A 25 2.66 5.21 -22.09
N LEU A 26 2.83 4.48 -20.96
CA LEU A 26 4.13 4.13 -20.35
C LEU A 26 4.38 2.61 -20.33
N ASP A 27 3.69 1.83 -21.15
CA ASP A 27 3.75 0.36 -21.11
C ASP A 27 5.02 -0.23 -21.73
N ASP A 28 5.70 0.52 -22.58
CA ASP A 28 6.97 0.16 -23.23
C ASP A 28 8.20 0.39 -22.33
N ILE A 29 8.07 1.15 -21.24
CA ILE A 29 9.21 1.54 -20.41
C ILE A 29 9.95 0.34 -19.79
N ASN A 30 9.25 -0.78 -19.59
CA ASN A 30 9.86 -2.01 -19.11
C ASN A 30 10.92 -2.54 -20.07
N ASP A 31 10.77 -2.30 -21.38
CA ASP A 31 11.74 -2.72 -22.38
C ASP A 31 13.00 -1.85 -22.38
N THR A 32 12.99 -0.71 -21.70
CA THR A 32 14.17 0.16 -21.55
C THR A 32 15.14 -0.35 -20.47
N TYR A 33 14.65 -1.17 -19.54
CA TYR A 33 15.43 -1.63 -18.39
C TYR A 33 15.70 -3.15 -18.43
N VAL A 34 16.81 -3.56 -17.84
CA VAL A 34 17.12 -4.96 -17.52
C VAL A 34 17.14 -5.10 -16.01
N ARG A 35 16.26 -5.93 -15.46
CA ARG A 35 16.25 -6.24 -14.03
C ARG A 35 17.45 -7.11 -13.69
N THR A 36 18.37 -6.60 -12.88
CA THR A 36 19.59 -7.31 -12.45
C THR A 36 19.44 -7.96 -11.07
N LYS A 37 18.60 -7.38 -10.20
CA LYS A 37 18.32 -7.91 -8.87
C LYS A 37 16.87 -7.65 -8.47
N GLU A 38 16.31 -8.54 -7.66
CA GLU A 38 14.97 -8.41 -7.08
C GLU A 38 15.00 -8.71 -5.60
N ILE A 39 14.35 -7.85 -4.82
CA ILE A 39 14.02 -8.05 -3.42
C ILE A 39 12.50 -8.16 -3.37
N PRO A 40 11.95 -9.38 -3.25
CA PRO A 40 10.51 -9.61 -3.31
C PRO A 40 9.81 -8.99 -2.10
N PHE A 41 8.51 -8.77 -2.21
CA PHE A 41 7.70 -8.31 -1.07
C PHE A 41 7.67 -9.36 0.05
N SER A 42 7.77 -8.92 1.32
CA SER A 42 7.41 -9.73 2.48
C SER A 42 6.50 -8.93 3.41
N SER A 43 5.61 -9.62 4.13
CA SER A 43 4.71 -8.97 5.09
C SER A 43 5.44 -8.33 6.26
N GLU A 44 6.63 -8.83 6.60
CA GLU A 44 7.48 -8.27 7.67
C GLU A 44 8.07 -6.92 7.24
N GLN A 45 8.59 -6.83 6.02
CA GLN A 45 9.24 -5.60 5.54
C GLN A 45 8.27 -4.62 4.87
N LYS A 46 7.12 -5.09 4.35
CA LYS A 46 6.05 -4.28 3.72
C LYS A 46 6.48 -3.44 2.51
N TRP A 47 7.60 -3.78 1.89
CA TRP A 47 8.06 -3.19 0.62
C TRP A 47 8.72 -4.24 -0.27
N MET A 48 8.91 -3.89 -1.54
CA MET A 48 9.74 -4.61 -2.49
C MET A 48 10.60 -3.64 -3.29
N ALA A 49 11.73 -4.11 -3.80
CA ALA A 49 12.59 -3.30 -4.65
C ALA A 49 13.21 -4.14 -5.76
N VAL A 50 13.46 -3.50 -6.90
CA VAL A 50 14.18 -4.09 -8.02
C VAL A 50 15.35 -3.19 -8.38
N LYS A 51 16.48 -3.81 -8.73
CA LYS A 51 17.64 -3.12 -9.30
C LYS A 51 17.58 -3.31 -10.82
N CYS A 52 17.70 -2.22 -11.55
CA CYS A 52 17.56 -2.17 -12.99
C CYS A 52 18.74 -1.43 -13.63
N ALA A 53 19.29 -2.02 -14.69
CA ALA A 53 20.25 -1.36 -15.58
C ALA A 53 19.51 -0.80 -16.80
N LEU A 54 19.92 0.36 -17.32
CA LEU A 54 19.42 0.85 -18.62
C LEU A 54 19.98 0.00 -19.75
N LYS A 55 19.14 -0.35 -20.74
CA LYS A 55 19.63 -0.96 -21.98
C LYS A 55 20.43 0.08 -22.77
N ASN A 56 21.61 -0.33 -23.26
CA ASN A 56 22.45 0.45 -24.16
C ASN A 56 23.06 1.75 -23.58
N GLN A 57 23.16 1.87 -22.25
CA GLN A 57 23.91 2.94 -21.60
C GLN A 57 24.73 2.37 -20.43
N ASP A 58 26.01 2.75 -20.34
CA ASP A 58 26.84 2.53 -19.15
C ASP A 58 26.49 3.57 -18.05
N GLN A 59 25.20 3.60 -17.67
CA GLN A 59 24.76 4.31 -16.48
C GLN A 59 24.76 3.38 -15.28
N GLU A 60 24.95 3.95 -14.10
CA GLU A 60 24.82 3.19 -12.86
C GLU A 60 23.41 2.60 -12.72
N ASP A 61 23.35 1.37 -12.22
CA ASP A 61 22.10 0.70 -11.90
C ASP A 61 21.22 1.55 -10.97
N ILE A 62 19.91 1.54 -11.23
CA ILE A 62 18.91 2.27 -10.45
C ILE A 62 18.06 1.26 -9.67
N TYR A 63 17.84 1.54 -8.39
CA TYR A 63 16.82 0.87 -7.60
C TYR A 63 15.47 1.55 -7.79
N PHE A 64 14.43 0.75 -8.01
CA PHE A 64 13.04 1.15 -7.90
C PHE A 64 12.40 0.42 -6.73
N MET A 65 11.75 1.18 -5.85
CA MET A 65 11.12 0.66 -4.64
C MET A 65 9.64 1.06 -4.62
N LYS A 66 8.81 0.11 -4.18
CA LYS A 66 7.43 0.38 -3.83
C LYS A 66 7.04 -0.36 -2.56
N GLY A 67 6.13 0.21 -1.78
CA GLY A 67 5.68 -0.41 -0.54
C GLY A 67 4.80 0.51 0.29
N ALA A 68 4.60 0.10 1.55
CA ALA A 68 3.95 0.92 2.55
C ALA A 68 4.77 2.20 2.83
N PHE A 69 4.06 3.30 3.07
CA PHE A 69 4.66 4.63 3.14
C PHE A 69 5.73 4.75 4.24
N LYS A 70 5.42 4.24 5.44
CA LYS A 70 6.29 4.35 6.62
C LYS A 70 7.65 3.70 6.35
N GLU A 71 7.67 2.58 5.65
CA GLU A 71 8.84 1.76 5.36
C GLU A 71 9.64 2.33 4.19
N VAL A 72 8.99 2.71 3.08
CA VAL A 72 9.68 3.36 1.94
C VAL A 72 10.37 4.66 2.36
N MET A 73 9.72 5.45 3.22
CA MET A 73 10.25 6.71 3.72
C MET A 73 11.45 6.56 4.68
N GLN A 74 11.80 5.35 5.10
CA GLN A 74 13.06 5.08 5.83
C GLN A 74 14.25 4.98 4.88
N HIS A 75 14.01 4.66 3.61
CA HIS A 75 15.04 4.52 2.59
C HIS A 75 15.26 5.79 1.75
N CYS A 76 14.45 6.83 1.98
CA CYS A 76 14.49 8.07 1.21
C CYS A 76 15.27 9.17 1.93
N THR A 77 16.20 9.80 1.23
CA THR A 77 16.95 10.99 1.67
C THR A 77 16.54 12.25 0.90
N MET A 78 15.95 12.07 -0.27
CA MET A 78 15.50 13.13 -1.16
C MET A 78 14.02 12.94 -1.52
N PHE A 79 13.39 13.96 -2.06
CA PHE A 79 12.08 13.88 -2.72
C PHE A 79 12.12 14.56 -4.08
N ASN A 80 11.29 14.10 -5.00
CA ASN A 80 11.16 14.66 -6.33
C ASN A 80 10.20 15.86 -6.31
N ASN A 81 10.69 17.02 -6.71
CA ASN A 81 9.90 18.23 -6.91
C ASN A 81 9.95 18.62 -8.39
N GLY A 82 8.97 18.15 -9.17
CA GLY A 82 8.87 18.49 -10.60
C GLY A 82 10.08 18.06 -11.45
N GLY A 83 10.74 16.96 -11.08
CA GLY A 83 11.94 16.45 -11.76
C GLY A 83 13.26 16.81 -11.06
N ILE A 84 13.22 17.65 -10.02
CA ILE A 84 14.40 18.05 -9.25
C ILE A 84 14.40 17.31 -7.90
N ALA A 85 15.48 16.58 -7.62
CA ALA A 85 15.68 15.95 -6.32
C ALA A 85 16.09 16.99 -5.28
N LEU A 86 15.29 17.13 -4.22
CA LEU A 86 15.54 18.03 -3.09
C LEU A 86 15.65 17.26 -1.76
N PRO A 87 16.39 17.76 -0.76
CA PRO A 87 16.51 17.09 0.53
C PRO A 87 15.15 16.88 1.20
N LEU A 88 14.91 15.64 1.65
CA LEU A 88 13.68 15.30 2.35
C LEU A 88 13.78 15.75 3.81
N THR A 89 13.14 16.87 4.14
CA THR A 89 13.10 17.35 5.53
C THR A 89 11.97 16.70 6.33
N PRO A 90 12.03 16.73 7.68
CA PRO A 90 10.95 16.24 8.54
C PRO A 90 9.59 16.87 8.24
N GLN A 91 9.56 18.15 7.83
CA GLN A 91 8.33 18.85 7.50
C GLN A 91 7.67 18.28 6.23
N GLN A 92 8.46 18.03 5.17
CA GLN A 92 7.97 17.38 3.95
C GLN A 92 7.50 15.95 4.25
N LYS A 93 8.24 15.19 5.05
CA LYS A 93 7.84 13.84 5.47
C LYS A 93 6.50 13.84 6.21
N ALA A 94 6.27 14.81 7.10
CA ALA A 94 4.99 14.97 7.79
C ALA A 94 3.86 15.35 6.82
N SER A 95 4.12 16.22 5.85
CA SER A 95 3.15 16.59 4.81
C SER A 95 2.71 15.38 4.00
N TYR A 96 3.64 14.54 3.53
CA TYR A 96 3.29 13.34 2.77
C TYR A 96 2.60 12.27 3.61
N ALA A 97 2.90 12.18 4.91
CA ALA A 97 2.17 11.32 5.83
C ALA A 97 0.71 11.74 5.97
N GLN A 98 0.43 13.06 5.94
CA GLN A 98 -0.94 13.57 5.98
C GLN A 98 -1.69 13.25 4.69
N GLU A 99 -1.04 13.35 3.53
CA GLU A 99 -1.64 12.97 2.24
C GLU A 99 -1.94 11.47 2.18
N GLU A 100 -1.03 10.63 2.67
CA GLU A 100 -1.25 9.18 2.75
C GLU A 100 -2.49 8.85 3.59
N LYS A 101 -2.63 9.46 4.77
CA LYS A 101 -3.83 9.32 5.62
C LYS A 101 -5.09 9.83 4.95
N CYS A 102 -5.01 10.96 4.23
CA CYS A 102 -6.14 11.50 3.48
C CYS A 102 -6.62 10.50 2.44
N MET A 103 -5.71 9.96 1.62
CA MET A 103 -6.02 8.93 0.63
C MET A 103 -6.56 7.65 1.28
N GLY A 104 -5.98 7.20 2.38
CA GLY A 104 -6.46 6.05 3.15
C GLY A 104 -7.88 6.26 3.68
N SER A 105 -8.21 7.46 4.16
CA SER A 105 -9.56 7.79 4.66
C SER A 105 -10.65 7.71 3.59
N LEU A 106 -10.27 7.79 2.31
CA LEU A 106 -11.15 7.58 1.17
C LEU A 106 -11.32 6.09 0.81
N GLY A 107 -10.73 5.17 1.58
CA GLY A 107 -10.76 3.73 1.33
C GLY A 107 -9.78 3.29 0.24
N LEU A 108 -8.77 4.11 -0.09
CA LEU A 108 -7.75 3.75 -1.05
C LEU A 108 -6.63 2.97 -0.36
N ARG A 109 -6.14 1.91 -1.00
CA ARG A 109 -4.87 1.28 -0.65
C ARG A 109 -3.73 2.14 -1.19
N VAL A 110 -2.94 2.73 -0.30
CA VAL A 110 -1.88 3.68 -0.67
C VAL A 110 -0.52 2.98 -0.74
N LEU A 111 0.24 3.27 -1.80
CA LEU A 111 1.61 2.82 -1.98
C LEU A 111 2.54 4.02 -2.19
N ALA A 112 3.69 4.00 -1.54
CA ALA A 112 4.78 4.92 -1.80
C ALA A 112 5.71 4.37 -2.87
N LEU A 113 6.17 5.25 -3.76
CA LEU A 113 7.14 4.97 -4.81
C LEU A 113 8.43 5.76 -4.56
N ALA A 114 9.58 5.11 -4.75
CA ALA A 114 10.89 5.74 -4.63
C ALA A 114 11.90 5.16 -5.62
N SER A 115 12.91 5.95 -6.00
CA SER A 115 14.01 5.47 -6.84
C SER A 115 15.34 6.13 -6.49
N GLY A 116 16.45 5.46 -6.76
CA GLY A 116 17.78 6.01 -6.52
C GLY A 116 18.92 5.02 -6.76
N PRO A 117 20.17 5.45 -6.59
CA PRO A 117 21.35 4.63 -6.90
C PRO A 117 21.55 3.48 -5.89
N GLU A 118 21.10 3.65 -4.64
CA GLU A 118 21.26 2.66 -3.59
C GLU A 118 20.12 2.72 -2.56
N LEU A 119 19.83 1.57 -1.94
CA LEU A 119 18.89 1.50 -0.83
C LEU A 119 19.39 2.35 0.34
N GLY A 120 18.53 3.19 0.92
CA GLY A 120 18.91 4.15 1.95
C GLY A 120 19.32 5.52 1.42
N ARG A 121 19.50 5.68 0.10
CA ARG A 121 19.66 6.97 -0.58
C ARG A 121 18.69 7.11 -1.76
N LEU A 122 17.44 6.79 -1.52
CA LEU A 122 16.38 6.92 -2.52
C LEU A 122 15.80 8.34 -2.53
N THR A 123 15.21 8.69 -3.67
CA THR A 123 14.36 9.85 -3.87
C THR A 123 12.91 9.40 -3.83
N PHE A 124 12.12 9.94 -2.92
CA PHE A 124 10.68 9.74 -2.88
C PHE A 124 10.03 10.36 -4.12
N LEU A 125 9.27 9.57 -4.88
CA LEU A 125 8.66 9.99 -6.13
C LEU A 125 7.19 10.40 -5.98
N GLY A 126 6.48 9.78 -5.05
CA GLY A 126 5.06 10.08 -4.81
C GLY A 126 4.28 8.92 -4.22
N LEU A 127 2.97 9.14 -4.09
CA LEU A 127 1.98 8.18 -3.61
C LEU A 127 1.08 7.74 -4.77
N VAL A 128 0.64 6.49 -4.73
CA VAL A 128 -0.42 5.96 -5.60
C VAL A 128 -1.52 5.37 -4.73
N GLY A 129 -2.76 5.80 -4.97
CA GLY A 129 -3.94 5.24 -4.34
C GLY A 129 -4.62 4.26 -5.28
N ILE A 130 -4.84 3.04 -4.80
CA ILE A 130 -5.52 1.97 -5.54
C ILE A 130 -6.82 1.69 -4.81
N ILE A 131 -7.95 1.80 -5.51
CA ILE A 131 -9.23 1.39 -4.96
C ILE A 131 -9.39 -0.13 -5.14
N ASP A 132 -9.63 -0.84 -4.04
CA ASP A 132 -10.07 -2.24 -4.03
C ASP A 132 -11.52 -2.27 -3.52
N PRO A 133 -12.52 -2.13 -4.40
CA PRO A 133 -13.90 -2.00 -3.97
C PRO A 133 -14.39 -3.32 -3.37
N PRO A 134 -15.20 -3.28 -2.29
CA PRO A 134 -15.91 -4.45 -1.81
C PRO A 134 -16.73 -5.09 -2.93
N ARG A 135 -16.82 -6.43 -2.92
CA ARG A 135 -17.68 -7.15 -3.86
C ARG A 135 -19.14 -6.76 -3.65
N GLU A 136 -19.91 -6.73 -4.73
CA GLU A 136 -21.36 -6.60 -4.66
C GLU A 136 -21.95 -7.67 -3.74
N GLY A 137 -22.95 -7.32 -2.92
CA GLY A 137 -23.58 -8.25 -1.97
C GLY A 137 -22.90 -8.37 -0.60
N VAL A 138 -21.67 -7.84 -0.43
CA VAL A 138 -20.94 -7.96 0.85
C VAL A 138 -21.67 -7.24 1.98
N ARG A 139 -22.20 -6.04 1.73
CA ARG A 139 -22.93 -5.27 2.74
C ARG A 139 -24.19 -6.00 3.18
N GLU A 140 -24.96 -6.49 2.22
CA GLU A 140 -26.20 -7.23 2.43
C GLU A 140 -25.95 -8.52 3.23
N ALA A 141 -24.87 -9.25 2.91
CA ALA A 141 -24.46 -10.42 3.66
C ALA A 141 -24.10 -10.09 5.11
N ILE A 142 -23.37 -8.99 5.34
CA ILE A 142 -23.03 -8.52 6.69
C ILE A 142 -24.28 -8.14 7.47
N GLU A 143 -25.23 -7.45 6.84
CA GLU A 143 -26.51 -7.09 7.47
C GLU A 143 -27.31 -8.32 7.90
N VAL A 144 -27.40 -9.34 7.04
CA VAL A 144 -28.08 -10.62 7.37
C VAL A 144 -27.39 -11.34 8.53
N LEU A 145 -26.05 -11.42 8.50
CA LEU A 145 -25.28 -12.08 9.56
C LEU A 145 -25.44 -11.35 10.89
N ASN A 146 -25.31 -10.02 10.90
CA ASN A 146 -25.53 -9.20 12.09
C ASN A 146 -26.96 -9.34 12.62
N GLY A 147 -27.96 -9.38 11.74
CA GLY A 147 -29.38 -9.61 12.09
C GLY A 147 -29.66 -10.98 12.71
N SER A 148 -28.82 -11.99 12.41
CA SER A 148 -28.89 -13.32 13.01
C SER A 148 -28.09 -13.48 14.32
N GLY A 149 -27.43 -12.41 14.78
CA GLY A 149 -26.58 -12.42 15.98
C GLY A 149 -25.17 -12.97 15.76
N VAL A 150 -24.75 -13.17 14.51
CA VAL A 150 -23.37 -13.57 14.17
C VAL A 150 -22.50 -12.32 14.06
N ALA A 151 -21.45 -12.24 14.87
CA ALA A 151 -20.52 -11.12 14.85
C ALA A 151 -19.52 -11.26 13.69
N VAL A 152 -19.50 -10.28 12.78
CA VAL A 152 -18.51 -10.19 11.69
C VAL A 152 -17.33 -9.32 12.13
N LYS A 153 -16.11 -9.74 11.80
CA LYS A 153 -14.86 -8.99 12.04
C LYS A 153 -14.03 -8.94 10.77
N MET A 154 -13.38 -7.81 10.51
CA MET A 154 -12.40 -7.65 9.43
C MET A 154 -10.99 -7.88 9.99
N ILE A 155 -10.20 -8.68 9.28
CA ILE A 155 -8.75 -8.81 9.49
C ILE A 155 -8.08 -8.47 8.17
N THR A 156 -7.26 -7.42 8.11
CA THR A 156 -6.60 -6.98 6.87
C THR A 156 -5.17 -6.52 7.09
N GLY A 157 -4.35 -6.65 6.04
CA GLY A 157 -2.97 -6.14 6.02
C GLY A 157 -2.84 -4.73 5.43
N ASP A 158 -3.97 -4.06 5.13
CA ASP A 158 -3.98 -2.69 4.63
C ASP A 158 -3.65 -1.67 5.74
N ALA A 159 -3.40 -0.42 5.32
CA ALA A 159 -3.24 0.68 6.25
C ALA A 159 -4.49 0.85 7.13
N PHE A 160 -4.28 1.27 8.37
CA PHE A 160 -5.33 1.37 9.40
C PHE A 160 -6.50 2.26 8.93
N GLU A 161 -6.19 3.40 8.33
CA GLU A 161 -7.16 4.36 7.80
C GLU A 161 -8.00 3.76 6.66
N THR A 162 -7.38 2.98 5.77
CA THR A 162 -8.06 2.28 4.66
C THR A 162 -9.00 1.21 5.21
N ALA A 163 -8.54 0.38 6.13
CA ALA A 163 -9.33 -0.66 6.77
C ALA A 163 -10.55 -0.07 7.49
N LEU A 164 -10.35 1.04 8.19
CA LEU A 164 -11.40 1.79 8.87
C LEU A 164 -12.46 2.30 7.88
N ALA A 165 -12.02 2.91 6.77
CA ALA A 165 -12.91 3.44 5.74
C ALA A 165 -13.71 2.32 5.05
N ILE A 166 -13.06 1.22 4.67
CA ILE A 166 -13.74 0.06 4.07
C ILE A 166 -14.74 -0.55 5.06
N GLY A 167 -14.34 -0.75 6.32
CA GLY A 167 -15.20 -1.28 7.38
C GLY A 167 -16.47 -0.45 7.60
N LYS A 168 -16.38 0.88 7.53
CA LYS A 168 -17.57 1.78 7.50
C LYS A 168 -18.41 1.54 6.26
N ASN A 169 -17.77 1.48 5.10
CA ASN A 169 -18.46 1.37 3.81
C ASN A 169 -19.19 0.04 3.63
N ILE A 170 -18.78 -1.05 4.29
CA ILE A 170 -19.46 -2.35 4.18
C ILE A 170 -20.40 -2.65 5.36
N GLY A 171 -20.51 -1.74 6.34
CA GLY A 171 -21.45 -1.90 7.44
C GLY A 171 -21.04 -2.94 8.49
N ILE A 172 -19.75 -3.31 8.56
CA ILE A 172 -19.24 -4.14 9.67
C ILE A 172 -19.47 -3.43 11.02
N CYS A 173 -19.47 -2.10 11.01
CA CYS A 173 -19.53 -1.29 12.20
C CYS A 173 -20.83 -0.47 12.22
N ASN A 174 -21.73 -0.74 13.16
CA ASN A 174 -22.93 0.08 13.44
C ASN A 174 -22.57 1.42 14.10
N GLY A 175 -21.74 2.24 13.43
CA GLY A 175 -21.38 3.61 13.85
C GLY A 175 -20.31 3.74 14.95
N LYS A 176 -19.96 2.66 15.68
CA LYS A 176 -18.84 2.63 16.63
C LYS A 176 -17.76 1.69 16.13
N ILE A 177 -16.61 2.23 15.74
CA ILE A 177 -15.46 1.43 15.35
C ILE A 177 -14.51 1.32 16.52
N ASN A 178 -14.32 0.10 16.99
CA ASN A 178 -13.12 -0.27 17.70
C ASN A 178 -12.24 -0.99 16.69
N ALA A 179 -11.28 -0.26 16.15
CA ALA A 179 -10.23 -0.84 15.32
C ALA A 179 -8.97 -1.02 16.18
N MET A 180 -8.19 -2.02 15.83
CA MET A 180 -6.88 -2.28 16.42
C MET A 180 -5.86 -2.24 15.29
N SER A 181 -4.75 -1.55 15.48
CA SER A 181 -3.65 -1.62 14.53
C SER A 181 -2.80 -2.88 14.75
N GLY A 182 -2.05 -3.31 13.73
CA GLY A 182 -1.10 -4.42 13.88
C GLY A 182 -0.06 -4.18 14.98
N GLU A 183 0.44 -2.94 15.13
CA GLU A 183 1.37 -2.58 16.21
C GLU A 183 0.74 -2.74 17.60
N GLU A 184 -0.54 -2.45 17.76
CA GLU A 184 -1.24 -2.69 19.02
C GLU A 184 -1.45 -4.19 19.27
N LEU A 185 -1.75 -4.96 18.23
CA LEU A 185 -1.97 -6.40 18.31
C LEU A 185 -0.70 -7.16 18.73
N GLU A 186 0.47 -6.72 18.24
CA GLU A 186 1.77 -7.33 18.59
C GLU A 186 2.21 -7.02 20.03
N ASN A 187 1.70 -5.92 20.63
CA ASN A 187 2.10 -5.45 21.94
C ASN A 187 1.14 -5.81 23.08
N ILE A 188 0.10 -6.61 22.81
CA ILE A 188 -0.86 -7.08 23.82
C ILE A 188 -0.68 -8.56 24.14
N ASP A 189 -0.89 -8.93 25.40
CA ASP A 189 -0.92 -10.33 25.81
C ASP A 189 -2.27 -11.01 25.46
N ASP A 190 -2.28 -12.35 25.47
CA ASP A 190 -3.45 -13.16 25.14
C ASP A 190 -4.67 -12.85 26.01
N SER A 191 -4.46 -12.47 27.28
CA SER A 191 -5.54 -12.15 28.21
C SER A 191 -6.23 -10.83 27.83
N THR A 192 -5.43 -9.83 27.47
CA THR A 192 -5.82 -8.51 26.99
C THR A 192 -6.48 -8.64 25.62
N LEU A 193 -5.91 -9.45 24.73
CA LEU A 193 -6.48 -9.74 23.41
C LEU A 193 -7.86 -10.39 23.55
N SER A 194 -8.02 -11.39 24.41
CA SER A 194 -9.32 -12.07 24.63
C SER A 194 -10.42 -11.11 25.13
N SER A 195 -10.05 -10.10 25.92
CA SER A 195 -11.00 -9.07 26.36
C SER A 195 -11.29 -8.02 25.26
N ARG A 196 -10.28 -7.53 24.56
CA ARG A 196 -10.41 -6.51 23.49
C ARG A 196 -11.10 -7.06 22.25
N ILE A 197 -10.79 -8.29 21.83
CA ILE A 197 -11.28 -8.86 20.56
C ILE A 197 -12.81 -8.97 20.53
N LYS A 198 -13.46 -9.07 21.69
CA LYS A 198 -14.94 -9.02 21.80
C LYS A 198 -15.51 -7.73 21.23
N ASN A 199 -14.80 -6.62 21.46
CA ASN A 199 -15.24 -5.28 21.08
C ASN A 199 -14.61 -4.78 19.78
N VAL A 200 -13.48 -5.35 19.34
CA VAL A 200 -12.79 -4.97 18.08
C VAL A 200 -13.51 -5.54 16.87
N THR A 201 -13.72 -4.71 15.86
CA THR A 201 -14.44 -5.06 14.62
C THR A 201 -13.55 -5.03 13.39
N VAL A 202 -12.44 -4.30 13.44
CA VAL A 202 -11.43 -4.21 12.37
C VAL A 202 -10.05 -4.38 13.01
N ALA A 203 -9.26 -5.30 12.49
CA ALA A 203 -7.89 -5.57 12.93
C ALA A 203 -6.96 -5.74 11.73
#